data_AF-A0A0U5GDE7-F1
#
_entry.id   AF-A0A0U5GDE7-F1
#
_cell.length_a   1.000
_cell.length_b   1.000
_cell.length_c   1.000
_cell.angle_alpha   90.00
_cell.angle_beta   90.00
_cell.angle_gamma   90.00
#
_symmetry.space_group_name_H-M   'P 1'
#
loop_
_entity.id
_entity.type
_entity.pdbx_description
1 polymer ?
#
loop_
_entity_poly.entity_id
_entity_poly.type
_entity_poly.pdbx_seq_one_letter_code
_entity_poly.pdbx_strand_id
1 'polypeptide(L)'
;MPDPVTNPAIHPYPGIPSVKETWSDSDADLSKAVVISLAASSKTARAVAHNFALRPANGGPLGLLQVTSAPAGIQAAADALKAGFATRAVDYTNLNSEEVARWISALKPAKIVVIDFGSRDEFVTVNIGNQQKVYTPSEVGAALSSAAEHGKIQFNTSPVLEAILALQGATKLFAGLEEAWAHWLENREAAAPDLRLVWGEGVVGEKGIEGGWTRLTRGEVKPEEALAFRI
;
A
#
# COMPACT_ATOMS: atom_id res chain seq x y z
N MET A 1 18.53 4.50 -9.73
CA MET A 1 17.55 5.47 -9.20
C MET A 1 16.90 6.17 -10.39
N PRO A 2 15.59 6.45 -10.35
CA PRO A 2 14.94 7.29 -11.37
C PRO A 2 15.67 8.64 -11.49
N ASP A 3 15.71 9.21 -12.67
CA ASP A 3 16.26 10.56 -12.87
C ASP A 3 15.37 11.59 -12.16
N PRO A 4 15.89 12.34 -11.17
CA PRO A 4 15.10 13.27 -10.36
C PRO A 4 14.55 14.45 -11.16
N VAL A 5 15.10 14.75 -12.34
CA VAL A 5 14.57 15.79 -13.24
C VAL A 5 13.27 15.34 -13.90
N THR A 6 13.18 14.05 -14.25
CA THR A 6 12.02 13.47 -14.95
C THR A 6 11.07 12.70 -14.02
N ASN A 7 11.52 12.38 -12.80
CA ASN A 7 10.78 11.68 -11.75
C ASN A 7 11.14 12.26 -10.36
N PRO A 8 10.77 13.51 -10.08
CA PRO A 8 11.05 14.13 -8.79
C PRO A 8 10.29 13.41 -7.67
N ALA A 9 10.81 13.46 -6.44
CA ALA A 9 10.06 13.03 -5.27
C ALA A 9 8.73 13.79 -5.16
N ILE A 10 7.63 13.04 -5.02
CA ILE A 10 6.29 13.58 -4.78
C ILE A 10 5.95 13.37 -3.31
N HIS A 11 5.55 14.44 -2.61
CA HIS A 11 5.09 14.34 -1.23
C HIS A 11 3.87 13.38 -1.15
N PRO A 12 3.77 12.50 -0.14
CA PRO A 12 2.65 11.55 0.01
C PRO A 12 1.26 12.18 0.04
N TYR A 13 1.17 13.45 0.45
CA TYR A 13 -0.06 14.24 0.47
C TYR A 13 0.21 15.67 -0.01
N PRO A 14 0.43 15.87 -1.32
CA PRO A 14 0.86 17.17 -1.83
C PRO A 14 -0.30 18.18 -1.74
N GLY A 15 0.04 19.46 -1.50
CA GLY A 15 -0.94 20.55 -1.43
C GLY A 15 -1.71 20.68 -0.11
N ILE A 16 -1.46 19.81 0.87
CA ILE A 16 -2.10 19.83 2.19
C ILE A 16 -1.03 19.95 3.28
N PRO A 17 -1.27 20.75 4.35
CA PRO A 17 -0.36 20.80 5.49
C PRO A 17 -0.07 19.40 6.05
N SER A 18 1.21 19.10 6.18
CA SER A 18 1.74 17.84 6.67
C SER A 18 2.72 18.13 7.79
N VAL A 19 2.90 17.18 8.70
CA VAL A 19 3.97 17.21 9.72
C VAL A 19 5.36 17.36 9.10
N LYS A 20 5.49 17.06 7.81
CA LYS A 20 6.69 17.31 7.02
C LYS A 20 6.32 18.02 5.72
N GLU A 21 6.53 19.32 5.66
CA GLU A 21 6.12 20.15 4.51
C GLU A 21 6.94 19.87 3.23
N THR A 22 8.20 19.47 3.37
CA THR A 22 9.10 19.20 2.24
C THR A 22 9.36 17.71 2.10
N TRP A 23 9.24 17.18 0.87
CA TRP A 23 9.56 15.79 0.56
C TRP A 23 10.72 15.72 -0.43
N SER A 24 11.82 15.13 0.00
CA SER A 24 13.02 14.97 -0.81
C SER A 24 13.17 13.54 -1.34
N ASP A 25 14.08 13.34 -2.28
CA ASP A 25 14.46 12.01 -2.75
C ASP A 25 14.95 11.10 -1.60
N SER A 26 15.63 11.68 -0.59
CA SER A 26 16.07 10.93 0.59
C SER A 26 14.90 10.43 1.45
N ASP A 27 13.77 11.13 1.42
CA ASP A 27 12.57 10.73 2.14
C ASP A 27 11.88 9.56 1.44
N ALA A 28 11.79 9.65 0.11
CA ALA A 28 11.25 8.62 -0.76
C ALA A 28 12.16 7.38 -0.93
N ASP A 29 13.47 7.51 -0.66
CA ASP A 29 14.42 6.41 -0.83
C ASP A 29 14.20 5.31 0.22
N LEU A 30 13.92 4.09 -0.25
CA LEU A 30 13.73 2.91 0.60
C LEU A 30 14.96 2.00 0.64
N SER A 31 16.02 2.27 -0.14
CA SER A 31 17.15 1.36 -0.37
C SER A 31 17.88 0.89 0.90
N LYS A 32 17.78 1.66 1.99
CA LYS A 32 18.36 1.35 3.31
C LYS A 32 17.31 1.15 4.40
N ALA A 33 16.06 0.94 4.03
CA ALA A 33 14.94 0.81 4.93
C ALA A 33 14.48 -0.64 5.09
N VAL A 34 14.02 -0.98 6.29
CA VAL A 34 13.03 -2.07 6.44
C VAL A 34 11.65 -1.43 6.41
N VAL A 35 10.78 -1.95 5.54
CA VAL A 35 9.39 -1.51 5.44
C VAL A 35 8.50 -2.47 6.21
N ILE A 36 7.66 -1.95 7.10
CA ILE A 36 6.63 -2.69 7.83
C ILE A 36 5.28 -2.33 7.23
N SER A 37 4.61 -3.28 6.61
CA SER A 37 3.27 -3.13 6.04
C SER A 37 2.24 -3.71 7.01
N LEU A 38 1.42 -2.85 7.61
CA LEU A 38 0.31 -3.27 8.48
C LEU A 38 -0.96 -3.52 7.66
N ALA A 39 -1.88 -4.36 8.17
CA ALA A 39 -3.04 -4.80 7.40
C ALA A 39 -2.66 -5.36 6.00
N ALA A 40 -1.60 -6.17 5.97
CA ALA A 40 -0.96 -6.61 4.73
C ALA A 40 -1.85 -7.50 3.83
N SER A 41 -2.96 -8.02 4.36
CA SER A 41 -3.97 -8.75 3.57
C SER A 41 -4.90 -7.84 2.76
N SER A 42 -4.88 -6.53 2.98
CA SER A 42 -5.66 -5.60 2.17
C SER A 42 -5.21 -5.62 0.71
N LYS A 43 -6.14 -5.32 -0.19
CA LYS A 43 -5.88 -5.27 -1.65
C LYS A 43 -4.83 -4.21 -1.97
N THR A 44 -4.87 -3.07 -1.28
CA THR A 44 -3.90 -1.98 -1.44
C THR A 44 -2.50 -2.39 -0.96
N ALA A 45 -2.38 -3.03 0.21
CA ALA A 45 -1.08 -3.50 0.70
C ALA A 45 -0.43 -4.50 -0.25
N ARG A 46 -1.24 -5.45 -0.77
CA ARG A 46 -0.77 -6.43 -1.75
C ARG A 46 -0.33 -5.80 -3.07
N ALA A 47 -1.06 -4.79 -3.54
CA ALA A 47 -0.65 -4.02 -4.71
C ALA A 47 0.68 -3.29 -4.47
N VAL A 48 0.89 -2.72 -3.28
CA VAL A 48 2.17 -2.09 -2.90
C VAL A 48 3.30 -3.11 -2.82
N ALA A 49 3.08 -4.27 -2.20
CA ALA A 49 4.08 -5.35 -2.14
C ALA A 49 4.50 -5.84 -3.53
N HIS A 50 3.54 -6.03 -4.44
CA HIS A 50 3.81 -6.36 -5.84
C HIS A 50 4.66 -5.26 -6.50
N ASN A 51 4.29 -3.98 -6.35
CA ASN A 51 5.06 -2.87 -6.92
C ASN A 51 6.47 -2.75 -6.34
N PHE A 52 6.67 -3.09 -5.06
CA PHE A 52 8.01 -3.18 -4.49
C PHE A 52 8.83 -4.29 -5.12
N ALA A 53 8.25 -5.48 -5.34
CA ALA A 53 8.92 -6.60 -5.98
C ALA A 53 9.39 -6.30 -7.41
N LEU A 54 8.69 -5.40 -8.12
CA LEU A 54 9.07 -4.94 -9.47
C LEU A 54 10.19 -3.89 -9.48
N ARG A 55 10.60 -3.34 -8.33
CA ARG A 55 11.64 -2.33 -8.32
C ARG A 55 12.97 -2.95 -8.78
N PRO A 56 13.80 -2.20 -9.53
CA PRO A 56 15.13 -2.66 -9.90
C PRO A 56 15.95 -3.07 -8.68
N ALA A 57 16.96 -3.93 -8.89
CA ALA A 57 17.90 -4.31 -7.84
C ALA A 57 18.45 -3.06 -7.13
N ASN A 58 18.48 -3.09 -5.79
CA ASN A 58 18.87 -1.98 -4.91
C ASN A 58 17.94 -0.74 -4.94
N GLY A 59 16.82 -0.78 -5.66
CA GLY A 59 15.81 0.28 -5.67
C GLY A 59 14.63 0.04 -4.71
N GLY A 60 14.50 -1.18 -4.19
CA GLY A 60 13.52 -1.57 -3.17
C GLY A 60 14.07 -1.52 -1.75
N PRO A 61 13.26 -1.85 -0.73
CA PRO A 61 13.70 -1.91 0.65
C PRO A 61 14.75 -3.01 0.88
N LEU A 62 15.46 -2.95 2.00
CA LEU A 62 16.30 -4.07 2.48
C LEU A 62 15.45 -5.28 2.84
N GLY A 63 14.25 -5.01 3.38
CA GLY A 63 13.24 -6.03 3.56
C GLY A 63 11.84 -5.47 3.77
N LEU A 64 10.86 -6.32 3.52
CA LEU A 64 9.44 -6.05 3.68
C LEU A 64 8.84 -7.01 4.70
N LEU A 65 8.49 -6.48 5.87
CA LEU A 65 7.75 -7.18 6.92
C LEU A 65 6.25 -6.91 6.74
N GLN A 66 5.47 -7.96 6.52
CA GLN A 66 4.04 -7.88 6.26
C GLN A 66 3.26 -8.42 7.45
N VAL A 67 2.50 -7.56 8.13
CA VAL A 67 1.76 -7.90 9.35
C VAL A 67 0.27 -8.06 9.02
N THR A 68 -0.31 -9.21 9.33
CA THR A 68 -1.70 -9.53 9.01
C THR A 68 -2.26 -10.64 9.90
N SER A 69 -3.58 -10.74 10.06
CA SER A 69 -4.20 -11.88 10.74
C SER A 69 -4.10 -13.21 9.97
N ALA A 70 -3.69 -13.18 8.70
CA ALA A 70 -3.57 -14.36 7.83
C ALA A 70 -2.20 -14.45 7.14
N PRO A 71 -1.09 -14.66 7.89
CA PRO A 71 0.26 -14.50 7.35
C PRO A 71 0.65 -15.55 6.31
N ALA A 72 0.07 -16.75 6.35
CA ALA A 72 0.46 -17.85 5.44
C ALA A 72 0.25 -17.51 3.95
N GLY A 73 -0.93 -16.97 3.59
CA GLY A 73 -1.21 -16.56 2.21
C GLY A 73 -0.34 -15.40 1.74
N ILE A 74 0.03 -14.50 2.66
CA ILE A 74 0.91 -13.36 2.39
C ILE A 74 2.35 -13.81 2.19
N GLN A 75 2.84 -14.76 2.98
CA GLN A 75 4.18 -15.34 2.78
C GLN A 75 4.25 -16.07 1.44
N ALA A 76 3.25 -16.90 1.11
CA ALA A 76 3.22 -17.64 -0.15
C ALA A 76 3.26 -16.69 -1.37
N ALA A 77 2.51 -15.59 -1.33
CA ALA A 77 2.56 -14.56 -2.37
C ALA A 77 3.94 -13.89 -2.44
N ALA A 78 4.54 -13.56 -1.29
CA ALA A 78 5.87 -12.95 -1.24
C ALA A 78 6.96 -13.85 -1.83
N ASP A 79 6.89 -15.16 -1.55
CA ASP A 79 7.82 -16.16 -2.08
C ASP A 79 7.65 -16.31 -3.61
N ALA A 80 6.41 -16.27 -4.11
CA ALA A 80 6.11 -16.35 -5.53
C ALA A 80 6.59 -15.12 -6.32
N LEU A 81 6.54 -13.93 -5.73
CA LEU A 81 6.98 -12.67 -6.34
C LEU A 81 8.49 -12.59 -6.54
N LYS A 82 9.29 -13.41 -5.84
CA LYS A 82 10.76 -13.46 -5.96
C LYS A 82 11.41 -12.07 -5.89
N ALA A 83 10.98 -11.26 -4.93
CA ALA A 83 11.49 -9.92 -4.74
C ALA A 83 13.02 -9.92 -4.53
N GLY A 84 13.71 -8.89 -5.03
CA GLY A 84 15.15 -8.71 -4.85
C GLY A 84 15.60 -8.33 -3.42
N PHE A 85 14.73 -8.53 -2.43
CA PHE A 85 14.93 -8.16 -1.03
C PHE A 85 14.27 -9.17 -0.09
N ALA A 86 14.63 -9.15 1.19
CA ALA A 86 14.09 -10.08 2.17
C ALA A 86 12.60 -9.82 2.43
N THR A 87 11.77 -10.85 2.37
CA THR A 87 10.34 -10.77 2.69
C THR A 87 10.04 -11.61 3.92
N ARG A 88 9.07 -11.15 4.72
CA ARG A 88 8.57 -11.91 5.86
C ARG A 88 7.12 -11.55 6.15
N ALA A 89 6.27 -12.52 6.41
CA ALA A 89 4.92 -12.31 6.91
C ALA A 89 4.77 -12.84 8.35
N VAL A 90 4.09 -12.08 9.19
CA VAL A 90 3.80 -12.45 10.58
C VAL A 90 2.38 -12.02 10.96
N ASP A 91 1.84 -12.65 11.99
CA ASP A 91 0.65 -12.13 12.65
C ASP A 91 0.96 -11.03 13.66
N TYR A 92 -0.09 -10.32 14.08
CA TYR A 92 0.01 -9.21 15.03
C TYR A 92 0.58 -9.65 16.39
N THR A 93 0.36 -10.90 16.82
CA THR A 93 0.86 -11.40 18.11
C THR A 93 2.36 -11.66 18.07
N ASN A 94 2.89 -11.98 16.89
CA ASN A 94 4.30 -12.27 16.67
C ASN A 94 5.14 -11.04 16.29
N LEU A 95 4.52 -9.87 16.08
CA LEU A 95 5.23 -8.65 15.67
C LEU A 95 6.34 -8.24 16.64
N ASN A 96 6.09 -8.37 17.95
CA ASN A 96 7.03 -8.02 19.01
C ASN A 96 7.93 -9.19 19.45
N SER A 97 7.97 -10.29 18.68
CA SER A 97 8.82 -11.43 18.99
C SER A 97 10.30 -11.11 18.78
N GLU A 98 11.16 -11.76 19.57
CA GLU A 98 12.61 -11.69 19.37
C GLU A 98 13.03 -12.16 17.97
N GLU A 99 12.26 -13.05 17.36
CA GLU A 99 12.55 -13.56 16.03
C GLU A 99 12.40 -12.48 14.96
N VAL A 100 11.32 -11.68 15.03
CA VAL A 100 11.12 -10.52 14.17
C VAL A 100 12.21 -9.47 14.43
N ALA A 101 12.51 -9.17 15.69
CA ALA A 101 13.56 -8.23 16.05
C ALA A 101 14.93 -8.64 15.50
N ARG A 102 15.29 -9.93 15.60
CA ARG A 102 16.52 -10.49 15.02
C ARG A 102 16.52 -10.42 13.49
N TRP A 103 15.41 -10.72 12.84
CA TRP A 103 15.28 -10.62 11.39
C TRP A 103 15.49 -9.18 10.90
N ILE A 104 14.83 -8.19 11.53
CA ILE A 104 15.04 -6.77 11.20
C ILE A 104 16.49 -6.37 11.43
N SER A 105 17.06 -6.74 12.58
CA SER A 105 18.43 -6.37 12.96
C SER A 105 19.48 -6.95 12.01
N ALA A 106 19.27 -8.17 11.51
CA ALA A 106 20.18 -8.82 10.55
C ALA A 106 20.29 -8.05 9.23
N LEU A 107 19.24 -7.32 8.83
CA LEU A 107 19.22 -6.48 7.63
C LEU A 107 19.97 -5.16 7.81
N LYS A 108 20.33 -4.78 9.05
CA LYS A 108 21.04 -3.54 9.39
C LYS A 108 20.42 -2.27 8.75
N PRO A 109 19.10 -2.03 8.92
CA PRO A 109 18.46 -0.86 8.32
C PRO A 109 19.00 0.45 8.90
N ALA A 110 19.10 1.46 8.05
CA ALA A 110 19.35 2.84 8.48
C ALA A 110 18.04 3.53 8.93
N LYS A 111 16.88 3.04 8.48
CA LYS A 111 15.57 3.52 8.91
C LYS A 111 14.50 2.41 8.86
N ILE A 112 13.45 2.58 9.67
CA ILE A 112 12.24 1.76 9.60
C ILE A 112 11.13 2.64 9.03
N VAL A 113 10.41 2.13 8.04
CA VAL A 113 9.25 2.80 7.43
C VAL A 113 8.03 1.94 7.70
N VAL A 114 7.06 2.46 8.44
CA VAL A 114 5.80 1.76 8.67
C VAL A 114 4.75 2.33 7.73
N ILE A 115 4.07 1.46 6.99
CA ILE A 115 2.96 1.81 6.10
C ILE A 115 1.72 1.12 6.65
N ASP A 116 0.71 1.92 6.98
CA ASP A 116 -0.56 1.42 7.49
C ASP A 116 -1.63 1.44 6.40
N PHE A 117 -2.29 0.31 6.17
CA PHE A 117 -3.38 0.16 5.21
C PHE A 117 -4.75 0.02 5.90
N GLY A 118 -4.90 0.63 7.08
CA GLY A 118 -6.13 0.59 7.88
C GLY A 118 -6.13 -0.52 8.94
N SER A 119 -4.98 -0.74 9.57
CA SER A 119 -4.84 -1.58 10.75
C SER A 119 -5.68 -1.05 11.92
N ARG A 120 -5.97 -1.92 12.90
CA ARG A 120 -6.83 -1.58 14.04
C ARG A 120 -6.06 -0.97 15.22
N ASP A 121 -4.74 -0.90 15.12
CA ASP A 121 -3.84 -0.55 16.21
C ASP A 121 -3.08 0.76 15.91
N GLU A 122 -2.63 1.45 16.96
CA GLU A 122 -1.98 2.75 16.84
C GLU A 122 -0.46 2.61 16.62
N PHE A 123 -0.02 2.77 15.37
CA PHE A 123 1.41 2.83 15.02
C PHE A 123 1.80 4.20 14.43
N VAL A 124 3.10 4.51 14.43
CA VAL A 124 3.70 5.70 13.78
C VAL A 124 3.97 5.41 12.31
N THR A 125 3.19 5.96 11.39
CA THR A 125 3.08 5.41 10.03
C THR A 125 2.93 6.44 8.91
N VAL A 126 3.26 6.00 7.69
CA VAL A 126 2.63 6.50 6.46
C VAL A 126 1.25 5.85 6.38
N ASN A 127 0.19 6.64 6.48
CA ASN A 127 -1.18 6.12 6.54
C ASN A 127 -1.84 6.15 5.16
N ILE A 128 -2.25 4.98 4.66
CA ILE A 128 -2.99 4.76 3.43
C ILE A 128 -4.40 4.26 3.79
N GLY A 129 -5.38 5.17 3.75
CA GLY A 129 -6.76 4.88 4.12
C GLY A 129 -6.98 4.97 5.64
N ASN A 130 -8.04 4.34 6.13
CA ASN A 130 -8.41 4.27 7.54
C ASN A 130 -9.35 3.07 7.73
N GLN A 131 -9.58 2.67 8.99
CA GLN A 131 -10.64 1.71 9.31
C GLN A 131 -11.99 2.22 8.79
N GLN A 132 -12.75 1.36 8.12
CA GLN A 132 -14.11 1.67 7.70
C GLN A 132 -15.06 1.62 8.92
N LYS A 133 -15.19 2.75 9.63
CA LYS A 133 -16.16 2.94 10.70
C LYS A 133 -16.68 4.39 10.73
N VAL A 134 -17.77 4.61 11.45
CA VAL A 134 -18.22 5.96 11.79
C VAL A 134 -17.31 6.49 12.88
N TYR A 135 -16.68 7.63 12.63
CA TYR A 135 -15.81 8.31 13.58
C TYR A 135 -16.60 9.39 14.33
N THR A 136 -16.41 9.43 15.64
CA THR A 136 -16.82 10.55 16.48
C THR A 136 -15.85 11.72 16.32
N PRO A 137 -16.28 12.97 16.57
CA PRO A 137 -15.39 14.13 16.53
C PRO A 137 -14.17 14.00 17.45
N SER A 138 -14.32 13.35 18.61
CA SER A 138 -13.21 13.08 19.53
C SER A 138 -12.21 12.09 18.96
N GLU A 139 -12.65 11.04 18.26
CA GLU A 139 -11.75 10.11 17.57
C GLU A 139 -10.98 10.80 16.44
N VAL A 140 -11.64 11.71 15.69
CA VAL A 140 -10.96 12.52 14.68
C VAL A 140 -9.91 13.43 15.32
N GLY A 141 -10.25 14.11 16.40
CA GLY A 141 -9.31 14.96 17.15
C GLY A 141 -8.10 14.18 17.67
N ALA A 142 -8.33 13.00 18.26
CA ALA A 142 -7.26 12.12 18.74
C ALA A 142 -6.35 11.63 17.60
N ALA A 143 -6.92 11.30 16.44
CA ALA A 143 -6.15 10.89 15.26
C ALA A 143 -5.26 12.02 14.74
N LEU A 144 -5.76 13.26 14.71
CA LEU A 144 -4.97 14.44 14.31
C LEU A 144 -3.83 14.73 15.30
N SER A 145 -4.10 14.68 16.60
CA SER A 145 -3.07 14.84 17.64
C SER A 145 -2.00 13.75 17.53
N SER A 146 -2.41 12.49 17.40
CA SER A 146 -1.49 11.36 17.23
C SER A 146 -0.64 11.50 15.97
N ALA A 147 -1.22 12.01 14.87
CA ALA A 147 -0.47 12.28 13.65
C ALA A 147 0.61 13.35 13.86
N ALA A 148 0.27 14.46 14.52
CA ALA A 148 1.22 15.51 14.85
C ALA A 148 2.33 15.06 15.80
N GLU A 149 1.97 14.38 16.90
CA GLU A 149 2.90 13.91 17.93
C GLU A 149 3.92 12.90 17.41
N HIS A 150 3.49 12.02 16.51
CA HIS A 150 4.32 10.92 16.02
C HIS A 150 4.90 11.18 14.63
N GLY A 151 4.61 12.33 14.01
CA GLY A 151 5.05 12.61 12.64
C GLY A 151 4.46 11.66 11.61
N LYS A 152 3.19 11.25 11.79
CA LYS A 152 2.49 10.40 10.81
C LYS A 152 2.18 11.21 9.56
N ILE A 153 2.47 10.64 8.41
CA ILE A 153 2.24 11.27 7.12
C ILE A 153 1.10 10.55 6.44
N GLN A 154 0.02 11.26 6.13
CA GLN A 154 -1.03 10.67 5.30
C GLN A 154 -0.51 10.49 3.87
N PHE A 155 -0.88 9.40 3.23
CA PHE A 155 -0.74 9.23 1.78
C PHE A 155 -2.12 9.30 1.15
N ASN A 156 -2.25 10.13 0.11
CA ASN A 156 -3.50 10.25 -0.64
C ASN A 156 -3.22 10.16 -2.14
N THR A 157 -3.83 9.15 -2.77
CA THR A 157 -3.61 8.85 -4.18
C THR A 157 -4.10 9.97 -5.10
N SER A 158 -5.21 10.64 -4.79
CA SER A 158 -5.77 11.69 -5.68
C SER A 158 -4.81 12.85 -5.91
N PRO A 159 -4.30 13.55 -4.87
CA PRO A 159 -3.36 14.64 -5.06
C PRO A 159 -1.99 14.15 -5.59
N VAL A 160 -1.58 12.91 -5.31
CA VAL A 160 -0.40 12.31 -5.95
C VAL A 160 -0.62 12.14 -7.46
N LEU A 161 -1.78 11.64 -7.88
CA LEU A 161 -2.13 11.50 -9.30
C LEU A 161 -2.20 12.87 -9.99
N GLU A 162 -2.77 13.89 -9.34
CA GLU A 162 -2.77 15.26 -9.86
C GLU A 162 -1.35 15.81 -10.04
N ALA A 163 -0.45 15.58 -9.07
CA ALA A 163 0.94 15.98 -9.18
C ALA A 163 1.65 15.26 -10.35
N ILE A 164 1.45 13.95 -10.51
CA ILE A 164 2.02 13.20 -11.65
C ILE A 164 1.42 13.68 -12.97
N LEU A 165 0.11 13.93 -13.01
CA LEU A 165 -0.60 14.45 -14.18
C LEU A 165 -0.02 15.79 -14.62
N ALA A 166 0.25 16.70 -13.69
CA ALA A 166 0.87 17.99 -13.97
C ALA A 166 2.30 17.86 -14.52
N LEU A 167 3.06 16.85 -14.07
CA LEU A 167 4.44 16.61 -14.49
C LEU A 167 4.56 15.90 -15.85
N GLN A 168 3.72 14.90 -16.09
CA GLN A 168 3.88 13.96 -17.21
C GLN A 168 2.80 14.08 -18.28
N GLY A 169 1.69 14.75 -17.97
CA GLY A 169 0.50 14.81 -18.83
C GLY A 169 -0.35 13.54 -18.77
N ALA A 170 -1.61 13.67 -19.20
CA ALA A 170 -2.62 12.61 -19.11
C ALA A 170 -2.20 11.35 -19.89
N THR A 171 -1.73 11.52 -21.12
CA THR A 171 -1.40 10.38 -22.00
C THR A 171 -0.35 9.46 -21.38
N LYS A 172 0.74 10.02 -20.86
CA LYS A 172 1.82 9.21 -20.26
C LYS A 172 1.37 8.56 -18.95
N LEU A 173 0.64 9.29 -18.10
CA LEU A 173 0.12 8.76 -16.85
C LEU A 173 -0.82 7.57 -17.09
N PHE A 174 -1.85 7.73 -17.93
CA PHE A 174 -2.86 6.69 -18.12
C PHE A 174 -2.31 5.48 -18.89
N ALA A 175 -1.41 5.68 -19.87
CA ALA A 175 -0.72 4.57 -20.52
C ALA A 175 0.11 3.74 -19.51
N GLY A 176 0.83 4.41 -18.60
CA GLY A 176 1.59 3.72 -17.55
C GLY A 176 0.70 2.98 -16.54
N LEU A 177 -0.47 3.54 -16.20
CA LEU A 177 -1.45 2.85 -15.34
C LEU A 177 -2.05 1.61 -16.02
N GLU A 178 -2.37 1.70 -17.32
CA GLU A 178 -2.83 0.57 -18.11
C GLU A 178 -1.77 -0.53 -18.22
N GLU A 179 -0.51 -0.16 -18.48
CA GLU A 179 0.62 -1.11 -18.52
C GLU A 179 0.82 -1.80 -17.17
N ALA A 180 0.82 -1.03 -16.07
CA ALA A 180 0.94 -1.59 -14.72
C ALA A 180 -0.23 -2.52 -14.36
N TRP A 181 -1.45 -2.18 -14.78
CA TRP A 181 -2.63 -3.01 -14.58
C TRP A 181 -2.56 -4.31 -15.40
N ALA A 182 -2.19 -4.23 -16.67
CA ALA A 182 -2.02 -5.39 -17.53
C ALA A 182 -0.94 -6.34 -16.97
N HIS A 183 0.21 -5.80 -16.57
CA HIS A 183 1.27 -6.56 -15.93
C HIS A 183 0.77 -7.24 -14.64
N TRP A 184 0.02 -6.52 -13.79
CA TRP A 184 -0.53 -7.12 -12.57
C TRP A 184 -1.52 -8.24 -12.88
N LEU A 185 -2.40 -8.08 -13.89
CA LEU A 185 -3.35 -9.12 -14.30
C LEU A 185 -2.65 -10.39 -14.77
N GLU A 186 -1.58 -10.26 -15.58
CA GLU A 186 -0.76 -11.38 -16.05
C GLU A 186 -0.08 -12.13 -14.90
N ASN A 187 0.31 -11.40 -13.85
CA ASN A 187 1.06 -11.93 -12.72
C ASN A 187 0.19 -12.17 -11.46
N ARG A 188 -1.14 -12.09 -11.59
CA ARG A 188 -2.06 -12.07 -10.42
C ARG A 188 -1.95 -13.32 -9.55
N GLU A 189 -1.69 -14.47 -10.14
CA GLU A 189 -1.57 -15.74 -9.43
C GLU A 189 -0.34 -15.75 -8.51
N ALA A 190 0.71 -15.01 -8.86
CA ALA A 190 1.86 -14.80 -7.99
C ALA A 190 1.60 -13.69 -6.95
N ALA A 191 1.01 -12.57 -7.39
CA ALA A 191 0.81 -11.40 -6.54
C ALA A 191 -0.28 -11.58 -5.47
N ALA A 192 -1.32 -12.35 -5.79
CA ALA A 192 -2.48 -12.55 -4.95
C ALA A 192 -3.20 -13.88 -5.28
N PRO A 193 -2.56 -15.04 -5.03
CA PRO A 193 -3.08 -16.37 -5.38
C PRO A 193 -4.45 -16.69 -4.76
N ASP A 194 -4.75 -16.07 -3.62
CA ASP A 194 -5.98 -16.26 -2.85
C ASP A 194 -7.07 -15.22 -3.18
N LEU A 195 -6.82 -14.25 -4.08
CA LEU A 195 -7.84 -13.30 -4.52
C LEU A 195 -8.52 -13.76 -5.81
N ARG A 196 -9.85 -13.74 -5.80
CA ARG A 196 -10.69 -13.98 -6.96
C ARG A 196 -11.20 -12.67 -7.54
N LEU A 197 -10.77 -12.36 -8.77
CA LEU A 197 -11.35 -11.27 -9.54
C LEU A 197 -12.78 -11.61 -9.95
N VAL A 198 -13.71 -10.70 -9.63
CA VAL A 198 -15.11 -10.78 -10.04
C VAL A 198 -15.36 -9.63 -10.99
N TRP A 199 -15.55 -9.97 -12.27
CA TRP A 199 -15.74 -8.98 -13.33
C TRP A 199 -17.20 -8.57 -13.44
N GLY A 200 -17.42 -7.26 -13.42
CA GLY A 200 -18.65 -6.59 -13.82
C GLY A 200 -18.45 -5.75 -15.09
N GLU A 201 -19.53 -5.21 -15.60
CA GLU A 201 -19.55 -4.41 -16.83
C GLU A 201 -20.56 -3.26 -16.72
N GLY A 202 -20.11 -2.08 -17.11
CA GLY A 202 -20.90 -0.85 -17.07
C GLY A 202 -21.07 -0.26 -15.68
N VAL A 203 -21.76 0.88 -15.63
CA VAL A 203 -22.02 1.62 -14.39
C VAL A 203 -23.30 1.14 -13.70
N VAL A 204 -24.36 0.91 -14.47
CA VAL A 204 -25.73 0.68 -13.99
C VAL A 204 -26.09 -0.80 -13.97
N GLY A 205 -26.97 -1.17 -13.05
CA GLY A 205 -27.58 -2.50 -12.99
C GLY A 205 -26.79 -3.50 -12.13
N GLU A 206 -27.34 -4.71 -11.99
CA GLU A 206 -26.85 -5.73 -11.05
C GLU A 206 -25.40 -6.17 -11.32
N LYS A 207 -24.98 -6.16 -12.58
CA LYS A 207 -23.61 -6.50 -13.01
C LYS A 207 -22.68 -5.29 -13.15
N GLY A 208 -23.21 -4.08 -13.00
CA GLY A 208 -22.45 -2.84 -13.06
C GLY A 208 -21.90 -2.42 -11.69
N ILE A 209 -21.24 -1.26 -11.66
CA ILE A 209 -20.69 -0.66 -10.44
C ILE A 209 -21.78 -0.51 -9.35
N GLU A 210 -22.99 -0.11 -9.73
CA GLU A 210 -24.15 0.02 -8.81
C GLU A 210 -24.47 -1.29 -8.08
N GLY A 211 -24.56 -2.39 -8.81
CA GLY A 211 -24.79 -3.72 -8.23
C GLY A 211 -23.65 -4.14 -7.33
N GLY A 212 -22.40 -3.92 -7.75
CA GLY A 212 -21.21 -4.16 -6.94
C GLY A 212 -21.22 -3.38 -5.62
N TRP A 213 -21.55 -2.09 -5.67
CA TRP A 213 -21.68 -1.23 -4.49
C TRP A 213 -22.79 -1.70 -3.56
N THR A 214 -23.94 -2.09 -4.12
CA THR A 214 -25.05 -2.65 -3.34
C THR A 214 -24.62 -3.92 -2.59
N ARG A 215 -23.93 -4.84 -3.26
CA ARG A 215 -23.38 -6.05 -2.62
C ARG A 215 -22.39 -5.70 -1.51
N LEU A 216 -21.51 -4.73 -1.74
CA LEU A 216 -20.51 -4.29 -0.76
C LEU A 216 -21.18 -3.74 0.50
N THR A 217 -22.14 -2.83 0.34
CA THR A 217 -22.89 -2.21 1.46
C THR A 217 -23.75 -3.19 2.24
N ARG A 218 -24.13 -4.32 1.65
CA ARG A 218 -24.84 -5.42 2.31
C ARG A 218 -23.92 -6.46 2.95
N GLY A 219 -22.60 -6.33 2.82
CA GLY A 219 -21.63 -7.31 3.32
C GLY A 219 -21.64 -8.63 2.53
N GLU A 220 -22.14 -8.62 1.30
CA GLU A 220 -22.24 -9.80 0.42
C GLU A 220 -20.96 -10.05 -0.39
N VAL A 221 -20.00 -9.11 -0.35
CA VAL A 221 -18.69 -9.25 -0.98
C VAL A 221 -17.76 -9.95 0.00
N LYS A 222 -17.23 -11.11 -0.40
CA LYS A 222 -16.34 -11.88 0.48
C LYS A 222 -14.93 -11.26 0.51
N PRO A 223 -14.13 -11.49 1.57
CA PRO A 223 -12.76 -10.96 1.65
C PRO A 223 -11.87 -11.30 0.44
N GLU A 224 -12.01 -12.53 -0.07
CA GLU A 224 -11.28 -13.03 -1.24
C GLU A 224 -11.78 -12.46 -2.57
N GLU A 225 -12.96 -11.83 -2.61
CA GLU A 225 -13.47 -11.21 -3.83
C GLU A 225 -12.83 -9.84 -4.07
N ALA A 226 -12.32 -9.64 -5.28
CA ALA A 226 -11.87 -8.36 -5.80
C ALA A 226 -12.78 -7.98 -6.97
N LEU A 227 -13.70 -7.04 -6.74
CA LEU A 227 -14.61 -6.55 -7.78
C LEU A 227 -13.83 -5.67 -8.76
N ALA A 228 -13.96 -5.94 -10.06
CA ALA A 228 -13.36 -5.16 -11.14
C ALA A 228 -14.40 -4.90 -12.22
N PHE A 229 -14.44 -3.69 -12.77
CA PHE A 229 -15.47 -3.27 -13.72
C PHE A 229 -14.85 -2.75 -15.01
N ARG A 230 -15.40 -3.19 -16.14
CA ARG A 230 -15.13 -2.57 -17.45
C ARG A 230 -16.14 -1.44 -17.66
N ILE A 231 -15.64 -0.25 -17.95
CA ILE A 231 -16.44 0.96 -18.19
C ILE A 231 -16.32 1.34 -19.66
#